data_AF-A0A0D3A1T2-F1
#
_entry.id   AF-A0A0D3A1T2-F1
#
_cell.length_a   1.000
_cell.length_b   1.000
_cell.length_c   1.000
_cell.angle_alpha   90.00
_cell.angle_beta   90.00
_cell.angle_gamma   90.00
#
_symmetry.space_group_name_H-M   'P 1'
#
loop_
_entity.id
_entity.type
_entity.pdbx_description
1 polymer ?
#
loop_
_entity_poly.entity_id
_entity_poly.type
_entity_poly.pdbx_seq_one_letter_code
_entity_poly.pdbx_strand_id
1 'polypeptide(L)' 'MLSSPETMQQMMSLQQSLLSGNRSTTTVPPEELYATQLLQLEEMGFFDRAENIRALRATNGNVNAAVERLLGSIGQ' A
#
# COMPACT_ATOMS: atom_id res chain seq x y z
N MET A 1 4.64 54.40 -5.51
CA MET A 1 4.38 53.56 -6.70
C MET A 1 5.67 52.81 -7.04
N LEU A 2 6.03 51.78 -6.25
CA LEU A 2 7.13 50.87 -6.57
C LEU A 2 6.58 49.46 -6.34
N SER A 3 6.26 48.75 -7.41
CA SER A 3 5.85 47.35 -7.37
C SER A 3 7.05 46.52 -6.93
N SER A 4 7.17 46.27 -5.62
CA SER A 4 8.20 45.39 -5.09
C SER A 4 7.97 43.97 -5.61
N PRO A 5 8.97 43.34 -6.23
CA PRO A 5 8.86 41.98 -6.79
C PRO A 5 8.59 40.91 -5.72
N GLU A 6 8.71 41.23 -4.43
CA GLU A 6 8.45 40.31 -3.31
C GLU A 6 6.96 39.99 -3.09
N THR A 7 6.04 40.94 -3.31
CA THR A 7 4.60 40.69 -3.06
C THR A 7 4.01 39.72 -4.07
N MET A 8 4.49 39.74 -5.32
CA MET A 8 4.11 38.77 -6.35
C MET A 8 4.74 37.39 -6.10
N GLN A 9 5.92 37.31 -5.47
CA GLN A 9 6.53 36.03 -5.07
C GLN A 9 5.78 35.38 -3.91
N GLN A 10 5.26 36.17 -2.97
CA GLN A 10 4.47 35.66 -1.84
C GLN A 10 3.13 35.08 -2.29
N MET A 11 2.45 35.68 -3.27
CA MET A 11 1.23 35.10 -3.84
C MET A 11 1.52 33.83 -4.67
N MET A 12 2.64 33.79 -5.39
CA MET A 12 3.01 32.61 -6.18
C MET A 12 3.49 31.43 -5.31
N SER A 13 4.07 31.71 -4.14
CA SER A 13 4.45 30.69 -3.16
C SER A 13 3.24 30.03 -2.49
N LEU A 14 2.16 30.78 -2.23
CA LEU A 14 0.95 30.22 -1.62
C LEU A 14 0.21 29.25 -2.57
N GLN A 15 0.23 29.53 -3.88
CA GLN A 15 -0.35 28.63 -4.88
C GLN A 15 0.47 27.33 -5.07
N GLN A 16 1.79 27.38 -4.85
CA GLN A 16 2.66 26.20 -4.93
C GLN A 16 2.45 25.22 -3.75
N SER A 17 2.10 25.73 -2.56
CA SER A 17 1.83 24.91 -1.37
C SER A 17 0.53 24.09 -1.45
N LEU A 18 -0.45 24.55 -2.23
CA LEU A 18 -1.75 23.88 -2.41
C LEU A 18 -1.69 22.77 -3.48
N LEU A 19 -0.67 22.78 -4.34
CA LEU A 19 -0.45 21.78 -5.40
C LEU A 19 0.55 20.67 -5.01
N SER A 20 1.36 20.88 -3.98
CA SER A 20 2.14 19.84 -3.30
C SER A 20 1.31 19.29 -2.12
N GLY A 21 0.20 18.62 -2.41
CA GLY A 21 0.34 17.23 -2.80
C GLY A 21 0.35 16.30 -1.57
N ASN A 22 -0.52 16.56 -0.59
CA ASN A 22 -1.09 15.49 0.24
C ASN A 22 -2.06 14.65 -0.62
N ARG A 23 -1.55 14.14 -1.75
CA ARG A 23 -2.12 12.97 -2.37
C ARG A 23 -1.83 11.90 -1.35
N SER A 24 -2.85 11.58 -0.58
CA SER A 24 -3.04 10.35 0.14
C SER A 24 -2.51 9.22 -0.73
N THR A 25 -1.22 8.92 -0.62
CA THR A 25 -0.75 7.57 -0.81
C THR A 25 -1.36 6.86 0.37
N THR A 26 -2.64 6.51 0.22
CA THR A 26 -3.25 5.46 0.99
C THR A 26 -2.49 4.21 0.56
N THR A 27 -1.26 4.10 1.07
CA THR A 27 -0.53 2.86 1.17
C THR A 27 -1.30 2.08 2.21
N VAL A 28 -2.52 1.66 1.84
CA VAL A 28 -3.28 0.70 2.60
C VAL A 28 -2.32 -0.47 2.75
N PRO A 29 -1.89 -0.80 3.97
CA PRO A 29 -0.91 -1.85 4.16
C PRO A 29 -1.48 -3.12 3.51
N PRO A 30 -0.64 -3.96 2.91
CA PRO A 30 -1.11 -5.18 2.27
C PRO A 30 -1.85 -6.09 3.26
N GLU A 31 -1.56 -5.97 4.56
CA GLU A 31 -2.32 -6.57 5.65
C GLU A 31 -3.81 -6.18 5.64
N GLU A 32 -4.12 -4.90 5.40
CA GLU A 32 -5.49 -4.42 5.30
C GLU A 32 -6.10 -4.70 3.94
N LEU A 33 -5.31 -4.64 2.85
CA LEU A 33 -5.80 -5.02 1.52
C LEU A 33 -6.17 -6.50 1.43
N TYR A 34 -5.46 -7.35 2.17
CA TYR A 34 -5.61 -8.79 2.13
C TYR A 34 -6.25 -9.40 3.38
N ALA A 35 -6.92 -8.60 4.21
CA ALA A 35 -7.47 -9.06 5.49
C ALA A 35 -8.38 -10.29 5.36
N THR A 36 -9.28 -10.31 4.37
CA THR A 36 -10.19 -11.44 4.10
C THR A 36 -9.44 -12.70 3.64
N GLN A 37 -8.36 -12.52 2.88
CA GLN A 37 -7.53 -13.61 2.37
C GLN A 37 -6.64 -14.19 3.48
N LEU A 38 -6.10 -13.32 4.34
CA LEU A 38 -5.35 -13.72 5.53
C LEU A 38 -6.20 -14.57 6.47
N LEU A 39 -7.46 -14.18 6.70
CA LEU A 39 -8.38 -14.96 7.52
C LEU A 39 -8.62 -16.36 6.96
N GLN A 40 -8.89 -16.47 5.66
CA GLN A 40 -9.07 -17.78 4.99
C GLN A 40 -7.81 -18.66 5.12
N LEU A 41 -6.63 -18.06 4.99
CA LEU A 41 -5.36 -18.75 5.17
C LEU A 41 -5.17 -19.21 6.62
N GLU A 42 -5.49 -18.37 7.61
CA GLU A 42 -5.50 -18.74 9.04
C GLU A 42 -6.46 -19.91 9.32
N GLU A 43 -7.67 -19.91 8.74
CA GLU A 43 -8.64 -21.00 8.88
C GLU A 43 -8.15 -22.32 8.28
N MET A 44 -7.30 -22.27 7.24
CA MET A 44 -6.64 -23.45 6.66
C MET A 44 -5.40 -23.90 7.44
N GLY A 45 -4.94 -23.13 8.43
CA GLY A 45 -3.76 -23.43 9.27
C GLY A 45 -2.50 -22.63 8.93
N PHE A 46 -2.58 -21.64 8.03
CA PHE A 46 -1.47 -20.74 7.71
C PHE A 46 -1.55 -19.47 8.56
N PHE A 47 -0.92 -19.49 9.73
CA PHE A 47 -0.90 -18.36 10.67
C PHE A 47 0.17 -17.30 10.37
N ASP A 48 1.13 -17.61 9.50
CA ASP A 48 2.21 -16.70 9.10
C ASP A 48 1.72 -15.62 8.12
N ARG A 49 1.22 -14.50 8.68
CA ARG A 49 0.75 -13.35 7.88
C ARG A 49 1.81 -12.82 6.91
N ALA A 50 3.08 -12.84 7.29
CA ALA A 50 4.16 -12.39 6.43
C ALA A 50 4.30 -13.29 5.18
N GLU A 51 4.29 -14.61 5.35
CA GLU A 51 4.32 -15.56 4.23
C GLU A 51 3.05 -15.47 3.40
N ASN A 52 1.89 -15.39 4.06
CA ASN A 52 0.60 -15.24 3.40
C ASN A 52 0.56 -13.98 2.53
N ILE A 53 1.05 -12.83 3.01
CA ILE A 53 1.12 -11.58 2.22
C ILE A 53 2.08 -11.71 1.06
N ARG A 54 3.22 -12.39 1.24
CA ARG A 54 4.16 -12.64 0.13
C ARG A 54 3.52 -13.51 -0.95
N ALA A 55 2.80 -14.55 -0.55
CA ALA A 55 2.06 -15.42 -1.45
C ALA A 55 0.93 -14.67 -2.17
N LEU A 56 0.12 -13.92 -1.43
CA LEU A 56 -0.98 -13.11 -1.97
C LEU A 56 -0.50 -11.98 -2.88
N ARG A 57 0.62 -11.31 -2.56
CA ARG A 57 1.24 -10.34 -3.48
C ARG A 57 1.74 -11.00 -4.77
N ALA A 58 2.34 -12.20 -4.67
CA ALA A 58 2.79 -12.94 -5.83
C ALA A 58 1.62 -13.41 -6.72
N THR A 59 0.46 -13.68 -6.11
CA THR A 59 -0.73 -14.21 -6.80
C THR A 59 -1.78 -13.14 -7.10
N ASN A 60 -1.47 -11.86 -6.88
CA ASN A 60 -2.39 -10.73 -7.04
C ASN A 60 -3.69 -10.87 -6.22
N GLY A 61 -3.61 -11.40 -5.00
CA GLY A 61 -4.73 -11.55 -4.07
C GLY A 61 -5.54 -12.84 -4.28
N ASN A 62 -5.04 -13.78 -5.08
CA ASN A 62 -5.69 -15.07 -5.27
C ASN A 62 -5.30 -16.05 -4.15
N VAL A 63 -6.28 -16.41 -3.31
CA VAL A 63 -6.09 -17.30 -2.15
C VAL A 63 -5.68 -18.71 -2.58
N ASN A 64 -6.32 -19.29 -3.59
CA ASN A 64 -6.01 -20.65 -4.04
C ASN A 64 -4.55 -20.76 -4.52
N ALA A 65 -4.13 -19.83 -5.38
CA ALA A 65 -2.75 -19.81 -5.88
C ALA A 65 -1.73 -19.44 -4.77
N ALA A 66 -2.15 -18.67 -3.75
CA ALA A 66 -1.32 -18.40 -2.58
C ALA A 66 -1.11 -19.65 -1.72
N VAL A 67 -2.16 -20.46 -1.51
CA VAL A 67 -2.07 -21.75 -0.80
C VAL A 67 -1.10 -22.70 -1.50
N GLU A 68 -1.22 -22.87 -2.82
CA GLU A 68 -0.30 -23.73 -3.59
C GLU A 68 1.15 -23.30 -3.41
N ARG A 69 1.40 -21.99 -3.38
CA ARG A 69 2.74 -21.42 -3.16
C ARG A 69 3.22 -21.65 -1.73
N LEU A 70 2.37 -21.46 -0.72
CA LEU A 70 2.71 -21.69 0.68
C LEU A 70 3.01 -23.17 0.95
N LEU A 71 2.23 -24.09 0.39
CA LEU A 71 2.49 -25.53 0.45
C LEU A 71 3.83 -25.90 -0.20
N GLY A 72 4.16 -25.27 -1.34
CA GLY A 72 5.46 -25.44 -1.99
C GLY A 72 6.64 -24.83 -1.19
N SER A 73 6.41 -23.77 -0.42
CA SER A 73 7.43 -23.13 0.42
C SER A 73 7.72 -23.90 1.72
N ILE A 74 6.76 -24.64 2.27
CA ILE A 74 6.91 -25.40 3.53
C ILE A 74 7.79 -26.65 3.36
N GLY A 75 7.94 -27.14 2.13
CA GLY A 75 8.66 -28.38 1.83
C GLY A 75 10.16 -28.23 1.55
N GLN A 76 10.77 -27.07 1.76
CA GLN A 76 12.17 -26.77 1.43
C GLN A 76 13.04 -26.49 2.66
#